data_AF-A0A9E5WY94-F1
#
_entry.id   AF-A0A9E5WY94-F1
#
_cell.length_a   1.000
_cell.length_b   1.000
_cell.length_c   1.000
_cell.angle_alpha   90.00
_cell.angle_beta   90.00
_cell.angle_gamma   90.00
#
_symmetry.space_group_name_H-M   'P 1'
#
loop_
_entity.id
_entity.type
_entity.pdbx_description
1 polymer ?
#
loop_
_entity_poly.entity_id
_entity_poly.type
_entity_poly.pdbx_seq_one_letter_code
_entity_poly.pdbx_strand_id
1 'polypeptide(L)'
;MKTVWTKTCAVGLAIAFLGASQLAAAQPEASCDGIVTSDPKHMYDFKIGTWNLRWKNQYRDGFAEFDAVSKVYTMMDGDIVMDEQVAQYFKGVTFRTYDKNLGEWVVRWLPANSTWYPPISASLEDCTPVERHVMATPTGENAKVRTRFTDITANSFAFHQDWSTDGGKSWNRDVLYYEATRVDAPESAQ
;
A
#
# COMPACT_ATOMS: atom_id res chain seq x y z
N MET A 1 -28.38 13.20 -74.21
CA MET A 1 -29.32 14.33 -74.06
C MET A 1 -29.17 14.90 -72.67
N LYS A 2 -29.31 16.23 -72.57
CA LYS A 2 -28.92 17.11 -71.45
C LYS A 2 -29.62 16.74 -70.14
N THR A 3 -28.97 16.95 -68.99
CA THR A 3 -29.47 17.82 -67.91
C THR A 3 -28.33 18.18 -66.95
N VAL A 4 -28.17 19.49 -66.76
CA VAL A 4 -27.26 20.21 -65.87
C VAL A 4 -27.87 20.26 -64.46
N TRP A 5 -27.08 20.03 -63.41
CA TRP A 5 -27.38 20.54 -62.06
C TRP A 5 -26.14 21.21 -61.47
N THR A 6 -26.11 22.53 -61.57
CA THR A 6 -25.29 23.46 -60.80
C THR A 6 -25.94 23.65 -59.42
N LYS A 7 -25.14 23.75 -58.35
CA LYS A 7 -25.38 24.62 -57.17
C LYS A 7 -24.30 24.34 -56.11
N THR A 8 -23.25 25.17 -56.00
CA THR A 8 -23.14 26.38 -55.15
C THR A 8 -22.18 26.08 -54.00
N CYS A 9 -20.92 26.50 -54.12
CA CYS A 9 -19.97 26.49 -53.00
C CYS A 9 -20.34 27.62 -52.04
N ALA A 10 -20.80 27.28 -50.83
CA ALA A 10 -20.89 28.21 -49.73
C ALA A 10 -19.52 28.30 -49.05
N VAL A 11 -18.89 29.48 -49.12
CA VAL A 11 -17.68 29.82 -48.35
C VAL A 11 -18.14 30.12 -46.92
N GLY A 12 -17.96 29.15 -46.03
CA GLY A 12 -18.19 29.32 -44.59
C GLY A 12 -16.96 29.89 -43.90
N LEU A 13 -17.10 31.07 -43.31
CA LEU A 13 -16.10 31.76 -42.49
C LEU A 13 -15.68 30.86 -41.31
N ALA A 14 -14.41 30.47 -41.26
CA ALA A 14 -13.85 29.76 -40.11
C ALA A 14 -13.55 30.76 -38.99
N ILE A 15 -14.38 30.77 -37.93
CA ILE A 15 -14.08 31.48 -36.69
C ILE A 15 -13.14 30.60 -35.87
N ALA A 16 -11.86 30.97 -35.83
CA ALA A 16 -10.88 30.31 -34.98
C ALA A 16 -11.16 30.69 -33.51
N PHE A 17 -11.76 29.78 -32.75
CA PHE A 17 -11.78 29.88 -31.29
C PHE A 17 -10.38 29.58 -30.76
N LEU A 18 -9.65 30.63 -30.36
CA LEU A 18 -8.46 30.53 -29.52
C LEU A 18 -8.90 30.04 -28.14
N GLY A 19 -8.84 28.72 -27.94
CA GLY A 19 -9.04 28.10 -26.63
C GLY A 19 -7.92 28.54 -25.68
N ALA A 20 -8.25 29.36 -24.70
CA ALA A 20 -7.37 29.67 -23.58
C ALA A 20 -7.07 28.36 -22.85
N SER A 21 -5.83 27.89 -22.93
CA SER A 21 -5.36 26.77 -22.12
C SER A 21 -5.33 27.21 -20.67
N GLN A 22 -6.32 26.80 -19.89
CA GLN A 22 -6.22 26.87 -18.43
C GLN A 22 -5.07 25.95 -18.01
N LEU A 23 -3.94 26.55 -17.67
CA LEU A 23 -2.94 25.87 -16.85
C LEU A 23 -3.66 25.52 -15.54
N ALA A 24 -3.96 24.24 -15.37
CA ALA A 24 -4.33 23.71 -14.07
C ALA A 24 -3.18 24.02 -13.11
N ALA A 25 -3.43 24.93 -12.16
CA ALA A 25 -2.50 25.17 -11.08
C ALA A 25 -2.36 23.85 -10.32
N ALA A 26 -1.13 23.31 -10.29
CA ALA A 26 -0.79 22.18 -9.44
C ALA A 26 -1.26 22.51 -8.02
N GLN A 27 -2.21 21.72 -7.51
CA GLN A 27 -2.65 21.85 -6.13
C GLN A 27 -1.43 21.57 -5.24
N PRO A 28 -1.25 22.30 -4.11
CA PRO A 28 -0.20 21.98 -3.15
C PRO A 28 -0.34 20.50 -2.78
N GLU A 29 0.70 19.71 -3.03
CA GLU A 29 0.76 18.34 -2.51
C GLU A 29 0.54 18.43 -1.00
N ALA A 30 -0.46 17.70 -0.49
CA ALA A 30 -0.77 17.69 0.93
C ALA A 30 0.53 17.37 1.70
N SER A 31 1.00 18.29 2.53
CA SER A 31 2.16 18.04 3.38
C SER A 31 1.77 17.03 4.43
N CYS A 32 2.46 15.90 4.47
CA CYS A 32 2.24 14.92 5.52
C CYS A 32 2.75 15.48 6.85
N ASP A 33 1.82 15.79 7.75
CA ASP A 33 2.14 16.24 9.11
C ASP A 33 2.30 15.00 10.01
N GLY A 34 3.47 14.37 9.98
CA GLY A 34 3.72 13.13 10.74
C GLY A 34 5.11 12.53 10.51
N ILE A 35 5.33 11.33 11.07
CA ILE A 35 6.57 10.57 10.87
C ILE A 35 6.71 10.09 9.43
N VAL A 36 5.59 9.72 8.81
CA VAL A 36 5.55 9.42 7.38
C VAL A 36 5.54 10.75 6.64
N THR A 37 6.58 10.99 5.84
CA THR A 37 6.70 12.18 5.01
C THR A 37 5.92 12.00 3.70
N SER A 38 5.76 13.08 2.94
CA SER A 38 5.16 13.01 1.60
C SER A 38 6.10 12.39 0.54
N ASP A 39 7.37 12.11 0.88
CA ASP A 39 8.27 11.40 -0.02
C ASP A 39 7.99 9.88 0.06
N PRO A 40 7.42 9.26 -0.99
CA PRO A 40 7.11 7.84 -0.97
C PRO A 40 8.34 6.96 -0.76
N LYS A 41 9.57 7.43 -1.04
CA LYS A 41 10.82 6.68 -0.76
C LYS A 41 11.11 6.47 0.71
N HIS A 42 10.49 7.24 1.59
CA HIS A 42 10.71 7.18 3.02
C HIS A 42 9.49 6.64 3.77
N MET A 43 8.48 6.13 3.05
CA MET A 43 7.21 5.71 3.66
C MET A 43 7.32 4.51 4.61
N TYR A 44 8.44 3.80 4.64
CA TYR A 44 8.69 2.67 5.54
C TYR A 44 9.73 2.96 6.64
N ASP A 45 10.31 4.17 6.71
CA ASP A 45 11.36 4.48 7.68
C ASP A 45 10.88 4.30 9.13
N PHE A 46 9.58 4.54 9.38
CA PHE A 46 8.95 4.33 10.67
C PHE A 46 9.07 2.88 11.17
N LYS A 47 9.24 1.90 10.29
CA LYS A 47 9.35 0.48 10.65
C LYS A 47 10.72 0.10 11.18
N ILE A 48 11.78 0.88 10.91
CA ILE A 48 13.15 0.49 11.28
C ILE A 48 13.29 0.35 12.81
N GLY A 49 13.82 -0.80 13.25
CA GLY A 49 13.98 -1.17 14.66
C GLY A 49 13.39 -2.52 15.02
N THR A 50 13.29 -2.79 16.33
CA THR A 50 12.68 -4.02 16.86
C THR A 50 11.34 -3.73 17.53
N TRP A 51 10.35 -4.56 17.23
CA TRP A 51 8.96 -4.38 17.64
C TRP A 51 8.38 -5.66 18.24
N ASN A 52 7.66 -5.50 19.35
CA ASN A 52 6.71 -6.49 19.84
C ASN A 52 5.40 -6.30 19.08
N LEU A 53 4.82 -7.39 18.58
CA LEU A 53 3.57 -7.37 17.84
C LEU A 53 2.48 -8.09 18.65
N ARG A 54 1.34 -7.42 18.87
CA ARG A 54 0.12 -8.04 19.37
C ARG A 54 -0.76 -8.39 18.19
N TRP A 55 -0.73 -9.66 17.78
CA TRP A 55 -1.36 -10.11 16.55
C TRP A 55 -2.79 -10.60 16.78
N LYS A 56 -3.67 -10.32 15.82
CA LYS A 56 -5.06 -10.77 15.79
C LYS A 56 -5.48 -11.18 14.39
N ASN A 57 -5.81 -12.45 14.20
CA ASN A 57 -6.34 -12.99 12.95
C ASN A 57 -7.82 -13.33 13.09
N GLN A 58 -8.62 -12.89 12.13
CA GLN A 58 -9.99 -13.33 12.02
C GLN A 58 -10.05 -14.78 11.53
N TYR A 59 -10.91 -15.57 12.17
CA TYR A 59 -11.27 -16.92 11.75
C TYR A 59 -12.79 -17.04 11.64
N ARG A 60 -13.29 -18.19 11.17
CA ARG A 60 -14.72 -18.41 10.90
C ARG A 60 -15.63 -18.02 12.08
N ASP A 61 -15.23 -18.35 13.31
CA ASP A 61 -16.06 -18.20 14.52
C ASP A 61 -15.44 -17.29 15.60
N GLY A 62 -14.48 -16.42 15.25
CA GLY A 62 -13.83 -15.53 16.21
C GLY A 62 -12.47 -15.03 15.78
N PHE A 63 -11.56 -14.85 16.75
CA PHE A 63 -10.20 -14.38 16.50
C PHE A 63 -9.17 -15.29 17.16
N ALA A 64 -8.04 -15.46 16.49
CA ALA A 64 -6.83 -16.01 17.09
C ALA A 64 -5.88 -14.85 17.43
N GLU A 65 -5.46 -14.77 18.69
CA GLU A 65 -4.54 -13.75 19.17
C GLU A 65 -3.25 -14.40 19.66
N PHE A 66 -2.11 -13.81 19.32
CA PHE A 66 -0.79 -14.29 19.72
C PHE A 66 0.27 -13.20 19.59
N ASP A 67 1.40 -13.39 20.24
CA ASP A 67 2.52 -12.46 20.18
C ASP A 67 3.52 -12.84 19.09
N ALA A 68 4.13 -11.83 18.48
CA ALA A 68 5.24 -11.98 17.56
C ALA A 68 6.29 -10.87 17.77
N VAL A 69 7.47 -11.06 17.21
CA VAL A 69 8.54 -10.04 17.18
C VAL A 69 8.86 -9.73 15.73
N SER A 70 9.01 -8.45 15.41
CA SER A 70 9.52 -7.97 14.12
C SER A 70 10.84 -7.25 14.31
N LYS A 71 11.88 -7.68 13.60
CA LYS A 71 13.14 -6.93 13.46
C LYS A 71 13.23 -6.37 12.07
N VAL A 72 13.34 -5.05 11.96
CA VAL A 72 13.37 -4.35 10.68
C VAL A 72 14.64 -3.55 10.57
N TYR A 73 15.35 -3.72 9.46
CA TYR A 73 16.61 -3.06 9.17
C TYR A 73 16.77 -2.85 7.67
N THR A 74 17.74 -2.02 7.30
CA THR A 74 18.07 -1.77 5.90
C THR A 74 19.29 -2.56 5.47
N MET A 75 19.37 -2.84 4.17
CA MET A 75 20.55 -3.40 3.50
C MET A 75 20.88 -2.57 2.26
N MET A 76 22.07 -2.77 1.70
CA MET A 76 22.52 -2.13 0.45
C MET A 76 22.37 -0.60 0.52
N ASP A 77 23.00 0.01 1.53
CA ASP A 77 23.00 1.47 1.74
C ASP A 77 21.61 2.11 1.89
N GLY A 78 20.60 1.34 2.31
CA GLY A 78 19.22 1.82 2.48
C GLY A 78 18.27 1.43 1.36
N ASP A 79 18.75 0.84 0.26
CA ASP A 79 17.94 0.52 -0.91
C ASP A 79 16.93 -0.62 -0.68
N ILE A 80 17.17 -1.45 0.35
CA ILE A 80 16.31 -2.57 0.71
C ILE A 80 15.90 -2.44 2.18
N VAL A 81 14.60 -2.45 2.47
CA VAL A 81 14.06 -2.61 3.83
C VAL A 81 13.68 -4.08 4.02
N MET A 82 14.17 -4.70 5.09
CA MET A 82 13.91 -6.10 5.40
C MET A 82 13.29 -6.24 6.80
N ASP A 83 12.19 -7.00 6.88
CA ASP A 83 11.49 -7.34 8.12
C ASP A 83 11.66 -8.83 8.39
N GLU A 84 12.26 -9.22 9.51
CA GLU A 84 12.20 -10.58 10.04
C GLU A 84 11.06 -10.67 11.05
N GLN A 85 10.04 -11.48 10.75
CA GLN A 85 8.92 -11.70 11.66
C GLN A 85 8.95 -13.11 12.21
N VAL A 86 8.87 -13.22 13.53
CA VAL A 86 8.91 -14.49 14.26
C VAL A 86 7.78 -14.52 15.27
N ALA A 87 6.91 -15.52 15.12
CA ALA A 87 5.87 -15.88 16.07
C ALA A 87 6.04 -17.35 16.48
N GLN A 88 5.22 -17.80 17.43
CA GLN A 88 5.14 -19.23 17.77
C GLN A 88 4.73 -20.09 16.55
N TYR A 89 3.80 -19.57 15.74
CA TYR A 89 3.15 -20.35 14.66
C TYR A 89 3.66 -20.05 13.26
N PHE A 90 4.40 -18.96 13.07
CA PHE A 90 4.99 -18.63 11.77
C PHE A 90 6.31 -17.92 11.93
N LYS A 91 7.15 -18.02 10.89
CA LYS A 91 8.34 -17.20 10.72
C LYS A 91 8.42 -16.82 9.25
N GLY A 92 9.03 -15.69 8.95
CA GLY A 92 9.27 -15.32 7.57
C GLY A 92 9.93 -13.95 7.46
N VAL A 93 10.19 -13.56 6.22
CA VAL A 93 10.85 -12.31 5.90
C VAL A 93 10.05 -11.51 4.88
N THR A 94 9.98 -10.19 5.07
CA THR A 94 9.48 -9.28 4.03
C THR A 94 10.64 -8.48 3.47
N PHE A 95 10.75 -8.41 2.15
CA PHE A 95 11.65 -7.49 1.45
C PHE A 95 10.85 -6.37 0.82
N ARG A 96 11.35 -5.14 0.90
CA ARG A 96 10.78 -3.98 0.22
C ARG A 96 11.87 -3.25 -0.54
N THR A 97 11.61 -2.92 -1.80
CA THR A 97 12.51 -2.14 -2.65
C THR A 97 11.72 -1.06 -3.40
N TYR A 98 12.24 0.16 -3.47
CA TYR A 98 11.58 1.25 -4.19
C TYR A 98 11.96 1.25 -5.67
N ASP A 99 10.98 1.09 -6.56
CA ASP A 99 11.19 1.24 -8.00
C ASP A 99 11.01 2.72 -8.38
N LYS A 100 12.15 3.38 -8.65
CA LYS A 100 12.17 4.81 -9.03
C LYS A 100 11.47 5.09 -10.36
N ASN A 101 11.36 4.11 -11.27
CA ASN A 101 10.71 4.29 -12.56
C ASN A 101 9.19 4.19 -12.44
N LEU A 102 8.71 3.30 -11.57
CA LEU A 102 7.28 3.11 -11.32
C LEU A 102 6.74 4.06 -10.24
N GLY A 103 7.61 4.65 -9.42
CA GLY A 103 7.20 5.50 -8.31
C GLY A 103 6.49 4.73 -7.19
N GLU A 104 6.74 3.42 -7.09
CA GLU A 104 6.09 2.54 -6.14
C GLU A 104 7.09 1.60 -5.45
N TRP A 105 6.69 1.07 -4.31
CA TRP A 105 7.42 0.01 -3.64
C TRP A 105 6.99 -1.35 -4.14
N VAL A 106 7.98 -2.21 -4.35
CA VAL A 106 7.81 -3.62 -4.65
C VAL A 106 8.10 -4.40 -3.36
N VAL A 107 7.09 -5.11 -2.88
CA VAL A 107 7.13 -5.86 -1.61
C VAL A 107 7.04 -7.36 -1.88
N ARG A 108 7.80 -8.15 -1.12
CA ARG A 108 7.82 -9.62 -1.18
C ARG A 108 7.80 -10.20 0.22
N TRP A 109 6.70 -10.85 0.58
CA TRP A 109 6.63 -11.69 1.77
C TRP A 109 7.10 -13.11 1.43
N LEU A 110 7.94 -13.69 2.27
CA LEU A 110 8.39 -15.07 2.15
C LEU A 110 8.29 -15.78 3.52
N PRO A 111 7.21 -16.55 3.75
CA PRO A 111 7.15 -17.43 4.90
C PRO A 111 8.28 -18.45 4.88
N ALA A 112 8.79 -18.81 6.06
CA ALA A 112 9.73 -19.91 6.21
C ALA A 112 9.12 -21.20 5.62
N ASN A 113 9.94 -21.96 4.89
CA ASN A 113 9.55 -23.17 4.16
C ASN A 113 8.53 -22.96 3.03
N SER A 114 8.24 -21.72 2.63
CA SER A 114 7.48 -21.44 1.42
C SER A 114 8.41 -21.36 0.20
N THR A 115 7.90 -21.73 -0.97
CA THR A 115 8.60 -21.58 -2.24
C THR A 115 8.23 -20.30 -2.98
N TRP A 116 7.06 -19.74 -2.70
CA TRP A 116 6.53 -18.58 -3.43
C TRP A 116 5.43 -17.85 -2.66
N TYR A 117 5.33 -16.54 -2.89
CA TYR A 117 4.21 -15.70 -2.51
C TYR A 117 4.02 -14.62 -3.59
N PRO A 118 2.79 -14.15 -3.86
CA PRO A 118 2.56 -13.14 -4.87
C PRO A 118 3.31 -11.84 -4.57
N PRO A 119 3.76 -11.11 -5.62
CA PRO A 119 4.30 -9.78 -5.46
C PRO A 119 3.24 -8.84 -4.90
N ILE A 120 3.68 -7.91 -4.05
CA ILE A 120 2.84 -6.89 -3.45
C ILE A 120 3.32 -5.54 -3.99
N SER A 121 2.40 -4.73 -4.53
CA SER A 121 2.69 -3.33 -4.85
C SER A 121 2.33 -2.46 -3.66
N ALA A 122 3.05 -1.35 -3.48
CA ALA A 122 2.75 -0.44 -2.39
C ALA A 122 3.02 1.02 -2.78
N SER A 123 2.14 1.90 -2.32
CA SER A 123 2.17 3.32 -2.59
C SER A 123 1.75 4.10 -1.35
N LEU A 124 2.13 5.38 -1.31
CA LEU A 124 1.64 6.30 -0.30
C LEU A 124 0.29 6.87 -0.76
N GLU A 125 -0.74 6.79 0.08
CA GLU A 125 -2.08 7.32 -0.17
C GLU A 125 -2.51 8.19 0.99
N ASP A 126 -2.72 9.48 0.78
CA ASP A 126 -3.07 10.42 1.84
C ASP A 126 -2.17 10.25 3.08
N CYS A 127 -0.85 10.20 2.85
CA CYS A 127 0.17 9.99 3.87
C CYS A 127 0.12 8.64 4.61
N THR A 128 -0.68 7.69 4.12
CA THR A 128 -0.79 6.33 4.64
C THR A 128 -0.06 5.37 3.71
N PRO A 129 0.92 4.58 4.19
CA PRO A 129 1.49 3.50 3.40
C PRO A 129 0.42 2.42 3.15
N VAL A 130 0.17 2.11 1.88
CA VAL A 130 -0.84 1.12 1.47
C VAL A 130 -0.21 0.07 0.56
N GLU A 131 -0.34 -1.20 0.94
CA GLU A 131 0.10 -2.35 0.12
C GLU A 131 -1.10 -3.07 -0.52
N ARG A 132 -0.91 -3.62 -1.72
CA ARG A 132 -1.96 -4.31 -2.48
C ARG A 132 -1.44 -5.54 -3.21
N HIS A 133 -2.27 -6.57 -3.24
CA HIS A 133 -2.03 -7.76 -4.05
C HIS A 133 -3.32 -8.55 -4.25
N VAL A 134 -3.21 -9.63 -5.01
CA VAL A 134 -4.24 -10.67 -5.11
C VAL A 134 -3.64 -11.96 -4.60
N MET A 135 -4.40 -12.69 -3.77
CA MET A 135 -4.03 -14.01 -3.30
C MET A 135 -5.20 -14.99 -3.44
N ALA A 136 -4.89 -16.28 -3.50
CA ALA A 136 -5.90 -17.31 -3.32
C ALA A 136 -6.25 -17.42 -1.84
N THR A 137 -7.54 -17.43 -1.54
CA THR A 137 -8.08 -17.75 -0.21
C THR A 137 -7.94 -19.25 0.07
N PRO A 138 -8.11 -19.69 1.33
CA PRO A 138 -8.18 -21.11 1.67
C PRO A 138 -9.29 -21.88 0.95
N THR A 139 -10.35 -21.19 0.50
CA THR A 139 -11.48 -21.74 -0.27
C THR A 139 -11.20 -21.79 -1.78
N GLY A 140 -10.06 -21.27 -2.23
CA GLY A 140 -9.62 -21.32 -3.64
C GLY A 140 -10.10 -20.15 -4.49
N GLU A 141 -10.89 -19.22 -3.96
CA GLU A 141 -11.27 -17.99 -4.67
C GLU A 141 -10.18 -16.92 -4.54
N ASN A 142 -10.04 -16.06 -5.55
CA ASN A 142 -9.10 -14.93 -5.48
C ASN A 142 -9.68 -13.82 -4.60
N ALA A 143 -8.89 -13.37 -3.62
CA ALA A 143 -9.18 -12.18 -2.83
C ALA A 143 -8.26 -11.04 -3.25
N LYS A 144 -8.85 -9.84 -3.42
CA LYS A 144 -8.08 -8.60 -3.37
C LYS A 144 -7.69 -8.34 -1.92
N VAL A 145 -6.42 -8.04 -1.69
CA VAL A 145 -5.88 -7.75 -0.38
C VAL A 145 -5.39 -6.32 -0.35
N ARG A 146 -5.71 -5.60 0.72
CA ARG A 146 -5.19 -4.26 1.00
C ARG A 146 -4.63 -4.23 2.41
N THR A 147 -3.38 -3.81 2.54
CA THR A 147 -2.72 -3.55 3.82
C THR A 147 -2.62 -2.04 4.04
N ARG A 148 -2.94 -1.55 5.24
CA ARG A 148 -2.74 -0.14 5.65
C ARG A 148 -1.92 -0.09 6.94
N PHE A 149 -1.02 0.87 7.01
CA PHE A 149 -0.27 1.19 8.23
C PHE A 149 -0.79 2.49 8.82
N THR A 150 -1.31 2.47 10.05
CA THR A 150 -1.92 3.63 10.70
C THR A 150 -1.37 3.84 12.11
N ASP A 151 -1.80 4.92 12.76
CA ASP A 151 -1.44 5.24 14.16
C ASP A 151 0.07 5.24 14.39
N ILE A 152 0.81 5.73 13.38
CA ILE A 152 2.26 5.69 13.31
C ILE A 152 2.82 6.77 14.23
N THR A 153 3.51 6.33 15.28
CA THR A 153 4.30 7.14 16.19
C THR A 153 5.75 6.64 16.20
N ALA A 154 6.63 7.30 16.96
CA ALA A 154 8.01 6.85 17.08
C ALA A 154 8.10 5.45 17.70
N ASN A 155 7.12 5.07 18.52
CA ASN A 155 7.13 3.89 19.36
C ASN A 155 5.99 2.90 19.07
N SER A 156 5.09 3.22 18.15
CA SER A 156 3.96 2.36 17.79
C SER A 156 3.52 2.51 16.34
N PHE A 157 2.86 1.49 15.80
CA PHE A 157 2.02 1.59 14.62
C PHE A 157 1.03 0.43 14.59
N ALA A 158 -0.04 0.57 13.81
CA ALA A 158 -1.01 -0.49 13.56
C ALA A 158 -0.89 -1.00 12.12
N PHE A 159 -1.05 -2.31 11.95
CA PHE A 159 -1.15 -2.98 10.65
C PHE A 159 -2.55 -3.51 10.48
N HIS A 160 -3.16 -3.17 9.35
CA HIS A 160 -4.51 -3.58 8.99
C HIS A 160 -4.49 -4.27 7.65
N GLN A 161 -4.91 -5.52 7.56
CA GLN A 161 -5.13 -6.20 6.29
C GLN A 161 -6.61 -6.49 6.09
N ASP A 162 -7.14 -6.00 4.98
CA ASP A 162 -8.52 -6.15 4.55
C ASP A 162 -8.57 -7.09 3.33
N TRP A 163 -9.56 -7.98 3.26
CA TRP A 163 -9.78 -8.86 2.11
C TRP A 163 -11.12 -8.55 1.44
N SER A 164 -11.15 -8.69 0.11
CA SER A 164 -12.37 -8.60 -0.70
C SER A 164 -12.44 -9.74 -1.69
N THR A 165 -13.52 -10.53 -1.63
CA THR A 165 -13.78 -11.68 -2.51
C THR A 165 -14.75 -11.36 -3.65
N ASP A 166 -15.30 -10.13 -3.70
CA ASP A 166 -16.27 -9.67 -4.71
C ASP A 166 -15.70 -8.63 -5.69
N GLY A 167 -14.37 -8.58 -5.79
CA GLY A 167 -13.66 -7.68 -6.70
C GLY A 167 -13.47 -6.26 -6.15
N GLY A 168 -13.65 -6.05 -4.85
CA GLY A 168 -13.44 -4.76 -4.17
C GLY A 168 -14.74 -3.99 -3.90
N LYS A 169 -15.91 -4.60 -4.07
CA LYS A 169 -17.22 -3.96 -3.80
C LYS A 169 -17.49 -3.91 -2.30
N SER A 170 -17.14 -4.97 -1.59
CA SER A 170 -17.15 -5.04 -0.13
C SER A 170 -15.81 -5.53 0.41
N TRP A 171 -15.50 -5.16 1.66
CA TRP A 171 -14.23 -5.47 2.31
C TRP A 171 -14.48 -6.01 3.72
N ASN A 172 -13.97 -7.22 3.98
CA ASN A 172 -13.81 -7.75 5.32
C ASN A 172 -12.57 -7.08 5.92
N ARG A 173 -12.78 -6.21 6.89
CA ARG A 173 -11.71 -5.42 7.48
C ARG A 173 -10.99 -6.20 8.57
N ASP A 174 -9.71 -5.89 8.74
CA ASP A 174 -8.90 -6.41 9.85
C ASP A 174 -8.93 -7.94 9.96
N VAL A 175 -8.93 -8.63 8.81
CA VAL A 175 -8.85 -10.09 8.77
C VAL A 175 -7.50 -10.57 9.32
N LEU A 176 -6.48 -9.73 9.22
CA LEU A 176 -5.22 -9.83 9.93
C LEU A 176 -4.92 -8.41 10.43
N TYR A 177 -4.69 -8.30 11.73
CA TYR A 177 -4.36 -7.06 12.42
C TYR A 177 -3.18 -7.29 13.35
N TYR A 178 -2.33 -6.28 13.53
CA TYR A 178 -1.46 -6.24 14.70
C TYR A 178 -1.14 -4.81 15.13
N GLU A 179 -0.99 -4.63 16.44
CA GLU A 179 -0.34 -3.45 17.02
C GLU A 179 1.14 -3.76 17.21
N ALA A 180 2.00 -2.84 16.78
CA ALA A 180 3.43 -2.91 17.01
C ALA A 180 3.82 -1.91 18.10
N THR A 181 4.66 -2.34 19.05
CA THR A 181 5.26 -1.47 20.07
C THR A 181 6.77 -1.67 20.05
N ARG A 182 7.54 -0.57 20.02
CA ARG A 182 9.01 -0.62 19.97
C ARG A 182 9.55 -1.24 21.26
N VAL A 183 10.50 -2.18 21.13
CA VAL A 183 11.07 -2.91 22.28
C VAL A 183 11.80 -1.99 23.25
N ASP A 184 12.44 -0.93 22.76
CA ASP A 184 13.17 0.04 23.58
C ASP A 184 12.32 1.29 23.93
N ALA A 185 11.01 1.26 23.70
CA ALA A 185 10.15 2.36 24.14
C ALA A 185 10.13 2.41 25.68
N PRO A 186 10.25 3.59 26.30
CA PRO A 186 9.98 3.71 27.73
C PRO A 186 8.57 3.16 28.00
N GLU A 187 8.46 2.22 28.93
CA GLU A 187 7.19 1.61 29.35
C GLU A 187 6.19 2.75 29.63
N SER A 188 5.11 2.80 28.85
CA SER A 188 4.11 3.85 28.99
C SER A 188 3.58 3.81 30.41
N ALA A 189 3.83 4.87 31.18
CA ALA A 189 3.27 5.04 32.51
C ALA A 189 1.74 4.90 32.41
N GLN A 190 1.21 3.83 32.98
CA GLN A 190 -0.22 3.60 33.15
C GLN A 190 -0.81 4.55 34.18
#